data_AF-A0A1H6WGS1-F1
#
_entry.id   AF-A0A1H6WGS1-F1
#
_cell.length_a   1.000
_cell.length_b   1.000
_cell.length_c   1.000
_cell.angle_alpha   90.00
_cell.angle_beta   90.00
_cell.angle_gamma   90.00
#
_symmetry.space_group_name_H-M   'P 1'
#
loop_
_entity.id
_entity.type
_entity.pdbx_description
1 polymer ?
#
loop_
_entity_poly.entity_id
_entity_poly.type
_entity_poly.pdbx_seq_one_letter_code
_entity_poly.pdbx_strand_id
1 'polypeptide(L)' 'MTATVKYRVATYEGEIQVPCDPNEESEAIIAKAKRIVTRQAGGSLPWGSQSWRVTCRE' A
#
# COMPACT_ATOMS: atom_id res chain seq x y z
N MET A 1 10.90 9.84 5.40
CA MET A 1 9.69 10.34 4.72
C MET A 1 8.63 9.24 4.82
N THR A 2 7.37 9.62 4.80
CA THR A 2 6.22 8.71 4.90
C THR A 2 5.28 8.99 3.74
N ALA A 3 4.86 7.94 3.05
CA ALA A 3 3.86 8.02 2.01
C ALA A 3 2.55 7.39 2.48
N THR A 4 1.44 8.09 2.27
CA THR A 4 0.10 7.56 2.50
C THR A 4 -0.38 6.87 1.24
N VAL A 5 -0.57 5.56 1.33
CA VAL A 5 -1.08 4.71 0.25
C VAL A 5 -2.50 4.30 0.57
N LYS A 6 -3.45 4.75 -0.24
CA LYS A 6 -4.82 4.23 -0.21
C LYS A 6 -4.85 2.93 -1.00
N TYR A 7 -5.48 1.92 -0.42
CA TYR A 7 -5.67 0.64 -1.07
C TYR A 7 -7.14 0.24 -1.03
N ARG A 8 -7.57 -0.44 -2.10
CA ARG A 8 -8.82 -1.17 -2.15
C ARG A 8 -8.51 -2.59 -2.59
N VAL A 9 -8.88 -3.56 -1.79
CA VAL A 9 -8.70 -4.99 -2.05
C VAL A 9 -10.06 -5.65 -1.89
N ALA A 10 -10.62 -6.12 -3.01
CA ALA A 10 -11.99 -6.62 -3.07
C ALA A 10 -13.01 -5.59 -2.53
N THR A 11 -13.62 -5.85 -1.36
CA THR A 11 -14.56 -4.96 -0.69
C THR A 11 -13.92 -4.10 0.40
N TYR A 12 -12.66 -4.36 0.76
CA TYR A 12 -11.95 -3.63 1.80
C TYR A 12 -11.26 -2.43 1.21
N GLU A 13 -11.44 -1.27 1.84
CA GLU A 13 -10.70 -0.06 1.54
C GLU A 13 -10.05 0.47 2.80
N GLY A 14 -8.86 1.03 2.65
CA GLY A 14 -8.09 1.53 3.76
C GLY A 14 -6.92 2.38 3.30
N GLU A 15 -6.25 2.98 4.27
CA GLU A 15 -5.08 3.80 4.05
C GLU A 15 -3.97 3.30 4.95
N ILE A 16 -2.75 3.28 4.42
CA ILE A 16 -1.58 2.88 5.19
C ILE A 16 -0.44 3.85 4.96
N GLN A 17 0.21 4.21 6.06
CA GLN A 17 1.45 4.97 6.03
C GLN A 17 2.62 4.01 5.82
N VAL A 18 3.41 4.30 4.81
CA VAL A 18 4.56 3.49 4.43
C VAL A 18 5.82 4.35 4.53
N PRO A 19 6.84 3.92 5.26
CA PRO A 19 8.13 4.60 5.24
C PRO A 19 8.74 4.50 3.84
N CYS A 20 9.03 5.66 3.25
CA CYS A 20 9.61 5.78 1.92
C CYS A 20 10.74 6.80 1.91
N ASP A 21 11.60 6.70 0.90
CA ASP A 21 12.60 7.71 0.59
C ASP A 21 12.01 8.78 -0.34
N PRO A 22 12.51 10.03 -0.31
CA PRO A 22 12.02 11.11 -1.18
C PRO A 22 12.15 10.82 -2.67
N ASN A 23 13.18 10.05 -3.05
CA ASN A 23 13.43 9.63 -4.44
C ASN A 23 12.81 8.25 -4.75
N GLU A 24 12.02 7.69 -3.84
CA GLU A 24 11.47 6.37 -4.05
C GLU A 24 10.32 6.40 -5.06
N GLU A 25 10.42 5.52 -6.06
CA GLU A 25 9.42 5.36 -7.10
C GLU A 25 8.08 4.91 -6.52
N SER A 26 6.97 5.40 -7.11
CA SER A 26 5.62 5.07 -6.63
C SER A 26 5.37 3.56 -6.58
N GLU A 27 5.92 2.81 -7.53
CA GLU A 27 5.79 1.35 -7.57
C GLU A 27 6.47 0.66 -6.38
N ALA A 28 7.64 1.15 -5.95
CA ALA A 28 8.35 0.62 -4.80
C ALA A 28 7.57 0.90 -3.50
N ILE A 29 6.98 2.09 -3.38
CA ILE A 29 6.10 2.47 -2.26
C ILE A 29 4.87 1.55 -2.21
N ILE A 30 4.23 1.31 -3.36
CA ILE A 30 3.08 0.40 -3.47
C ILE A 30 3.47 -1.04 -3.12
N ALA A 31 4.65 -1.51 -3.54
CA ALA A 31 5.13 -2.85 -3.20
C ALA A 31 5.35 -3.01 -1.69
N LYS A 32 5.89 -1.99 -1.01
CA LYS A 32 6.00 -1.95 0.45
C LYS A 32 4.60 -1.95 1.10
N ALA A 33 3.67 -1.13 0.61
CA ALA A 33 2.28 -1.10 1.10
C ALA A 33 1.63 -2.48 1.02
N LYS A 34 1.72 -3.14 -0.15
CA LYS A 34 1.23 -4.51 -0.37
C LYS A 34 1.80 -5.48 0.64
N ARG A 35 3.12 -5.48 0.86
CA ARG A 35 3.76 -6.37 1.85
C ARG A 35 3.21 -6.16 3.26
N ILE A 36 3.02 -4.91 3.69
CA ILE A 36 2.51 -4.62 5.03
C ILE A 36 1.06 -5.09 5.18
N VAL A 37 0.19 -4.74 4.23
CA VAL A 37 -1.22 -5.15 4.25
C VAL A 37 -1.35 -6.67 4.17
N THR A 38 -0.56 -7.35 3.32
CA THR A 38 -0.53 -8.83 3.27
C THR A 38 -0.12 -9.44 4.61
N ARG A 39 0.87 -8.84 5.28
CA ARG A 39 1.32 -9.31 6.61
C ARG A 39 0.25 -9.08 7.68
N GLN A 40 -0.45 -7.95 7.64
CA GLN A 40 -1.59 -7.66 8.52
C GLN A 40 -2.78 -8.60 8.27
N ALA A 41 -3.02 -8.98 7.02
CA ALA A 41 -4.08 -9.90 6.62
C ALA A 41 -3.75 -11.39 6.92
N GLY A 42 -2.59 -11.70 7.50
CA GLY A 42 -2.22 -13.06 7.88
C GLY A 42 -1.58 -13.90 6.76
N GLY A 43 -1.09 -13.27 5.69
CA GLY A 43 -0.17 -13.90 4.74
C GLY A 43 -0.61 -13.93 3.29
N SER A 44 -1.90 -13.79 2.98
CA SER A 44 -2.36 -13.67 1.60
C SER A 44 -3.50 -12.67 1.48
N LEU A 45 -3.40 -11.80 0.47
CA LEU A 45 -4.53 -10.97 0.05
C LEU A 45 -5.43 -11.77 -0.88
N PRO A 46 -6.74 -11.52 -0.87
CA PRO A 46 -7.63 -12.14 -1.85
C PRO A 46 -7.17 -11.82 -3.27
N TRP A 47 -7.13 -12.85 -4.11
CA TRP A 47 -6.90 -12.72 -5.54
C TRP A 47 -8.12 -12.04 -6.18
N GLY A 48 -7.90 -10.95 -6.91
CA GLY A 48 -8.98 -10.18 -7.53
C GLY A 48 -8.60 -8.71 -7.75
N SER A 49 -9.62 -7.86 -7.84
CA SER A 49 -9.45 -6.42 -8.03
C SER A 49 -8.73 -5.78 -6.84
N GLN A 50 -7.48 -5.36 -7.09
CA GLN A 50 -6.70 -4.59 -6.16
C GLN A 50 -6.36 -3.25 -6.80
N SER A 51 -6.64 -2.17 -6.09
CA SER A 51 -6.28 -0.81 -6.51
C SER A 51 -5.43 -0.19 -5.42
N TRP A 52 -4.29 0.38 -5.82
CA TRP A 52 -3.33 1.01 -4.92
C TRP A 52 -3.02 2.39 -5.46
N ARG A 53 -3.10 3.41 -4.63
CA ARG A 53 -2.84 4.80 -5.02
C ARG A 53 -2.06 5.51 -3.93
N VAL A 54 -0.93 6.10 -4.30
CA VAL A 54 -0.17 7.00 -3.42
C VAL A 54 -0.88 8.35 -3.40
N THR A 55 -1.19 8.87 -2.22
CA THR A 55 -1.98 10.11 -2.07
C THR A 55 -1.20 11.27 -1.44
N CYS A 56 -0.33 10.99 -0.48
CA CYS A 56 0.53 11.99 0.15
C CYS A 56 1.95 11.43 0.29
N ARG A 57 2.95 12.30 0.20
CA ARG A 57 4.35 12.02 0.52
C ARG A 57 4.81 13.17 1.42
N GLU A 58 5.08 12.87 2.68
CA GLU A 58 5.41 13.84 3.74
C GLU A 58 6.72 13.48 4.44
#